data_AF-A0AAD8DWR7-F1
#
_entry.id   AF-A0AAD8DWR7-F1
#
_cell.length_a   1.000
_cell.length_b   1.000
_cell.length_c   1.000
_cell.angle_alpha   90.00
_cell.angle_beta   90.00
_cell.angle_gamma   90.00
#
_symmetry.space_group_name_H-M   'P 1'
#
loop_
_entity.id
_entity.type
_entity.pdbx_description
1 polymer ?
#
loop_
_entity_poly.entity_id
_entity_poly.type
_entity_poly.pdbx_seq_one_letter_code
_entity_poly.pdbx_strand_id
1 'polypeptide(L)'
;MSYLHGLCQASVSNAVKEVTIAMNTQRILTKYIRFPQTQQERNTIINGFSNKFGFPGVLSCIDCTHVALIQPTDHEERFLNRKHYHSRNVQIVSHAILLIFFLLFCWSCMYYKDYSICLVL
;
A
#
# COMPACT_ATOMS: atom_id res chain seq x y z
N MET A 1 -21.92 3.72 -23.04
CA MET A 1 -20.85 3.78 -22.01
C MET A 1 -19.68 4.53 -22.62
N SER A 2 -19.62 5.83 -22.34
CA SER A 2 -18.79 6.83 -23.00
C SER A 2 -17.33 6.76 -22.57
N TYR A 3 -16.43 6.55 -23.55
CA TYR A 3 -14.98 6.68 -23.43
C TYR A 3 -14.61 8.14 -23.06
N LEU A 4 -14.45 8.45 -21.76
CA LEU A 4 -14.38 9.84 -21.28
C LEU A 4 -13.03 10.55 -21.54
N HIS A 5 -12.01 9.91 -22.13
CA HIS A 5 -10.78 10.62 -22.54
C HIS A 5 -10.28 10.04 -23.87
N GLY A 6 -10.22 10.86 -24.92
CA GLY A 6 -9.74 10.49 -26.27
C GLY A 6 -8.22 10.28 -26.36
N LEU A 7 -7.60 9.76 -25.31
CA LEU A 7 -6.16 9.54 -25.22
C LEU A 7 -5.84 8.10 -25.60
N CYS A 8 -4.75 7.91 -26.36
CA CYS A 8 -4.29 6.56 -26.67
C CYS A 8 -3.64 5.91 -25.43
N GLN A 9 -3.68 4.58 -25.36
CA GLN A 9 -3.11 3.82 -24.24
C GLN A 9 -1.64 4.19 -24.00
N ALA A 10 -0.86 4.42 -25.06
CA ALA A 10 0.55 4.82 -24.95
C ALA A 10 0.73 6.16 -24.22
N SER A 11 -0.09 7.17 -24.54
CA SER A 11 -0.06 8.47 -23.85
C SER A 11 -0.38 8.32 -22.37
N VAL A 12 -1.40 7.55 -22.03
CA VAL A 12 -1.76 7.29 -20.62
C VAL A 12 -0.65 6.52 -19.91
N SER A 13 -0.09 5.49 -20.53
CA SER A 13 1.00 4.70 -19.98
C SER A 13 2.24 5.56 -19.71
N ASN A 14 2.59 6.46 -20.63
CA ASN A 14 3.71 7.38 -20.46
C ASN A 14 3.43 8.38 -19.33
N ALA A 15 2.24 8.98 -19.29
CA ALA A 15 1.88 9.91 -18.23
C ALA A 15 1.94 9.25 -16.84
N VAL A 16 1.39 8.03 -16.70
CA VAL A 16 1.46 7.26 -15.45
C VAL A 16 2.92 6.96 -15.08
N LYS A 17 3.75 6.60 -16.05
CA LYS A 17 5.17 6.33 -15.84
C LYS A 17 5.92 7.58 -15.34
N GLU A 18 5.73 8.72 -16.00
CA GLU A 18 6.35 10.00 -15.61
C GLU A 18 5.95 10.43 -14.20
N VAL A 19 4.64 10.38 -13.88
CA VAL A 19 4.15 10.70 -12.54
C VAL A 19 4.72 9.73 -11.50
N THR A 20 4.77 8.43 -11.82
CA THR A 20 5.34 7.42 -10.92
C THR A 20 6.82 7.69 -10.64
N ILE A 21 7.60 8.06 -11.67
CA ILE A 21 9.02 8.41 -11.51
C ILE A 21 9.16 9.67 -10.65
N ALA A 22 8.35 10.71 -10.90
CA ALA A 22 8.38 11.93 -10.12
C ALA A 22 8.02 11.70 -8.64
N MET A 23 7.03 10.84 -8.37
CA MET A 23 6.62 10.45 -7.01
C MET A 23 7.68 9.59 -6.32
N ASN A 24 8.43 8.77 -7.06
CA ASN A 24 9.51 7.93 -6.54
C ASN A 24 10.83 8.70 -6.32
N THR A 25 10.84 10.02 -6.42
CA THR A 25 12.02 10.81 -6.05
C THR A 25 12.25 10.78 -4.54
N GLN A 26 13.51 10.69 -4.12
CA GLN A 26 13.90 10.58 -2.70
C GLN A 26 13.29 11.67 -1.81
N ARG A 27 13.15 12.89 -2.35
CA ARG A 27 12.55 14.02 -1.64
C ARG A 27 11.08 13.77 -1.28
N ILE A 28 10.31 13.17 -2.19
CA ILE A 28 8.89 12.85 -1.99
C ILE A 28 8.78 11.64 -1.05
N LEU A 29 9.56 10.59 -1.31
CA LEU A 29 9.57 9.39 -0.48
C LEU A 29 9.89 9.71 0.99
N THR A 30 10.98 10.42 1.28
CA THR A 30 11.36 10.75 2.67
C THR A 30 10.35 11.70 3.35
N LYS A 31 9.64 12.53 2.57
CA LYS A 31 8.64 13.46 3.11
C LYS A 31 7.33 12.75 3.48
N TYR A 32 6.87 11.81 2.66
CA TYR A 32 5.54 11.19 2.80
C TYR A 32 5.56 9.74 3.28
N ILE A 33 6.70 9.05 3.20
CA ILE A 33 6.88 7.65 3.64
C ILE A 33 7.90 7.65 4.78
N ARG A 34 7.49 8.11 5.97
CA ARG A 34 8.34 8.15 7.17
C ARG A 34 7.72 7.50 8.40
N PHE A 35 8.18 6.31 8.76
CA PHE A 35 7.71 5.63 9.97
C PHE A 35 8.04 6.45 11.23
N PRO A 36 7.17 6.43 12.26
CA PRO A 36 7.43 7.11 13.52
C PRO A 36 8.67 6.49 14.19
N GLN A 37 9.71 7.31 14.35
CA GLN A 37 11.00 6.86 14.88
C GLN A 37 11.10 7.08 16.38
N THR A 38 10.42 8.10 16.90
CA THR A 38 10.48 8.43 18.33
C THR A 38 9.29 7.85 19.10
N GLN A 39 9.51 7.56 20.39
CA GLN A 39 8.43 7.10 21.26
C GLN A 39 7.30 8.14 21.39
N GLN A 40 7.66 9.43 21.35
CA GLN A 40 6.69 10.53 21.40
C GLN A 40 5.76 10.53 20.16
N GLU A 41 6.32 10.35 18.97
CA GLU A 41 5.54 10.21 17.72
C GLU A 41 4.59 9.01 17.79
N ARG A 42 5.09 7.85 18.26
CA ARG A 42 4.26 6.63 18.42
C ARG A 42 3.12 6.84 19.42
N ASN A 43 3.41 7.41 20.59
CA ASN A 43 2.41 7.70 21.61
C ASN A 43 1.35 8.68 21.09
N THR A 44 1.74 9.67 20.29
CA THR A 44 0.81 10.61 19.67
C THR A 44 -0.16 9.89 18.74
N ILE A 45 0.34 8.96 17.93
CA ILE A 45 -0.49 8.18 17.01
C ILE A 45 -1.43 7.23 17.77
N ILE A 46 -0.90 6.51 18.77
CA ILE A 46 -1.68 5.59 19.62
C ILE A 46 -2.81 6.34 20.34
N ASN A 47 -2.50 7.49 20.92
CA ASN A 47 -3.50 8.35 21.56
C ASN A 47 -4.50 8.88 20.53
N GLY A 48 -4.05 9.20 19.31
CA GLY A 48 -4.93 9.59 18.20
C GLY A 48 -5.96 8.52 17.83
N PHE A 49 -5.54 7.25 17.73
CA PHE A 49 -6.45 6.12 17.48
C PHE A 49 -7.41 5.88 18.64
N SER A 50 -6.89 5.93 19.87
CA SER A 50 -7.70 5.79 21.08
C SER A 50 -8.78 6.89 21.16
N ASN A 51 -8.40 8.15 20.97
CA ASN A 51 -9.32 9.28 21.12
C ASN A 51 -10.35 9.38 19.98
N LYS A 52 -9.94 9.05 18.75
CA LYS A 52 -10.80 9.23 17.56
C LYS A 52 -11.69 8.02 17.28
N PHE A 53 -11.19 6.81 17.56
CA PHE A 53 -11.85 5.56 17.18
C PHE A 53 -12.07 4.60 18.35
N GLY A 54 -11.58 4.92 19.56
CA GLY A 54 -11.73 4.05 20.73
C GLY A 54 -10.81 2.83 20.74
N PHE A 55 -9.79 2.80 19.87
CA PHE A 55 -8.84 1.68 19.78
C PHE A 55 -7.51 2.03 20.46
N PRO A 56 -7.30 1.65 21.74
CA PRO A 56 -6.03 1.86 22.42
C PRO A 56 -4.95 0.92 21.87
N GLY A 57 -3.69 1.37 21.89
CA GLY A 57 -2.53 0.57 21.49
C GLY A 57 -2.33 0.40 19.98
N VAL A 58 -3.17 1.01 19.13
CA VAL A 58 -3.01 0.92 17.67
C VAL A 58 -1.98 1.94 17.18
N LEU A 59 -0.89 1.46 16.60
CA LEU A 59 0.09 2.32 15.94
C LEU A 59 -0.31 2.62 14.50
N SER A 60 -0.76 1.62 13.74
CA SER A 60 -1.19 1.80 12.36
C SER A 60 -2.12 0.68 11.87
N CYS A 61 -2.86 0.98 10.82
CA CYS A 61 -3.74 0.03 10.13
C CYS A 61 -3.10 -0.35 8.80
N ILE A 62 -2.96 -1.66 8.55
CA ILE A 62 -2.47 -2.20 7.28
C ILE A 62 -3.66 -2.74 6.50
N ASP A 63 -3.76 -2.32 5.24
CA ASP A 63 -4.70 -2.88 4.28
C ASP A 63 -3.97 -3.40 3.05
N CYS A 64 -4.50 -4.44 2.43
CA CYS A 64 -3.87 -5.12 1.30
C CYS A 64 -4.84 -5.29 0.14
N THR A 65 -4.38 -5.01 -1.07
CA THR A 65 -5.15 -5.16 -2.30
C THR A 65 -4.38 -6.01 -3.30
N HIS A 66 -5.05 -7.01 -3.86
CA HIS A 66 -4.50 -7.83 -4.93
C HIS A 66 -4.77 -7.18 -6.29
N VAL A 67 -3.71 -6.69 -6.94
CA VAL A 67 -3.77 -6.18 -8.31
C VAL A 67 -3.59 -7.35 -9.26
N ALA A 68 -4.60 -7.66 -10.07
CA ALA A 68 -4.54 -8.75 -11.03
C ALA A 68 -3.42 -8.51 -12.06
N LEU A 69 -2.70 -9.59 -12.37
CA LEU A 69 -1.64 -9.60 -13.37
C LEU A 69 -2.01 -10.57 -14.49
N ILE A 70 -1.50 -10.28 -15.69
CA ILE A 70 -1.36 -11.30 -16.74
C ILE A 70 -0.36 -12.33 -16.21
N GLN A 71 -0.63 -13.62 -16.46
CA GLN A 71 0.21 -14.73 -16.03
C GLN A 71 1.69 -14.44 -16.37
N PRO A 72 2.55 -14.26 -15.36
CA PRO A 72 3.95 -14.02 -15.59
C PRO A 72 4.62 -15.33 -16.02
N THR A 73 5.52 -15.26 -16.99
CA THR A 73 6.29 -16.41 -17.49
C THR A 73 7.44 -16.81 -16.55
N ASP A 74 7.86 -15.89 -15.68
CA ASP A 74 8.95 -16.09 -14.73
C ASP A 74 8.40 -16.09 -13.29
N HIS A 75 8.79 -17.09 -12.51
CA HIS A 75 8.36 -17.29 -11.12
C HIS A 75 6.84 -17.16 -10.89
N GLU A 76 6.05 -17.81 -11.75
CA GLU A 76 4.58 -17.81 -11.71
C GLU A 76 4.04 -18.14 -10.31
N GLU A 77 4.66 -19.10 -9.64
CA GLU A 77 4.26 -19.58 -8.31
C GLU A 77 4.21 -18.47 -7.25
N ARG A 78 4.94 -17.36 -7.45
CA ARG A 78 4.98 -16.23 -6.53
C ARG A 78 3.78 -15.30 -6.66
N PHE A 79 3.08 -15.35 -7.79
CA PHE A 79 1.96 -14.46 -8.08
C PHE A 79 0.60 -15.17 -7.98
N LEU A 80 0.59 -16.48 -7.77
CA LEU A 80 -0.63 -17.25 -7.61
C LEU A 80 -1.29 -16.97 -6.25
N ASN A 81 -2.49 -16.39 -6.27
CA ASN A 81 -3.27 -16.14 -5.06
C ASN A 81 -4.10 -17.36 -4.63
N ARG A 82 -4.63 -17.35 -3.40
CA ARG A 82 -5.60 -18.33 -2.86
C ARG A 82 -6.82 -18.51 -3.76
N LYS A 83 -7.21 -17.46 -4.49
CA LYS A 83 -8.34 -17.48 -5.45
C LYS A 83 -7.95 -18.05 -6.83
N HIS A 84 -6.78 -18.67 -6.95
CA HIS A 84 -6.28 -19.31 -8.17
C HIS A 84 -6.16 -18.37 -9.39
N TYR A 85 -5.81 -17.11 -9.15
CA TYR A 85 -5.44 -16.17 -10.23
C TYR A 85 -4.15 -15.42 -9.87
N HIS A 86 -3.48 -14.91 -10.91
CA HIS A 86 -2.22 -14.18 -10.79
C HIS A 86 -2.45 -12.74 -10.34
N SER A 87 -1.78 -12.35 -9.26
CA SER A 87 -1.89 -11.00 -8.72
C SER A 87 -0.65 -10.59 -7.93
N ARG A 88 -0.43 -9.29 -7.85
CA ARG A 88 0.54 -8.69 -6.94
C ARG A 88 -0.17 -8.15 -5.72
N ASN A 89 0.27 -8.57 -4.54
CA ASN A 89 -0.20 -7.98 -3.29
C ASN A 89 0.42 -6.59 -3.12
N VAL A 90 -0.41 -5.57 -2.93
CA VAL A 90 -0.03 -4.19 -2.69
C VAL A 90 -0.55 -3.78 -1.33
N GLN A 91 0.32 -3.30 -0.45
CA GLN A 91 -0.03 -2.96 0.93
C GLN A 91 0.04 -1.47 1.18
N ILE A 92 -0.93 -0.97 1.94
CA ILE A 92 -0.99 0.41 2.43
C ILE A 92 -1.00 0.38 3.95
N VAL A 93 -0.11 1.16 4.55
CA VAL A 93 -0.13 1.41 6.00
C VAL A 93 -0.65 2.81 6.26
N SER A 94 -1.62 2.96 7.16
CA SER A 94 -2.24 4.24 7.50
C SER A 94 -2.17 4.49 9.01
N HIS A 95 -1.92 5.75 9.37
CA HIS A 95 -1.91 6.22 10.76
C HIS A 95 -3.09 7.17 11.00
N ALA A 96 -3.52 7.38 12.25
CA ALA A 96 -4.69 8.19 12.61
C ALA A 96 -4.67 9.64 12.09
N ILE A 97 -3.49 10.15 11.73
CA ILE A 97 -3.22 11.53 11.30
C ILE A 97 -3.15 11.65 9.75
N LEU A 98 -3.48 10.59 9.00
CA LEU A 98 -3.42 10.50 7.52
C LEU A 98 -2.00 10.58 6.92
N LEU A 99 -1.20 9.53 7.15
CA LEU A 99 -0.03 9.27 6.32
C LEU A 99 -0.16 7.86 5.71
N ILE A 100 -0.27 7.81 4.38
CA ILE A 100 -0.34 6.59 3.56
C ILE A 100 1.09 6.17 3.24
N PHE A 101 1.48 4.99 3.70
CA PHE A 101 2.72 4.34 3.29
C PHE A 101 2.40 3.34 2.21
N PHE A 102 2.90 3.57 1.02
CA PHE A 102 2.87 2.58 -0.04
C PHE A 102 4.07 1.65 0.12
N LEU A 103 3.84 0.41 0.49
CA LEU A 103 4.89 -0.62 0.53
C LEU A 103 4.59 -1.66 -0.54
N LEU A 104 5.40 -1.67 -1.60
CA LEU A 104 5.47 -2.80 -2.53
C LEU A 104 6.25 -3.93 -1.86
N PHE A 105 5.59 -4.70 -1.00
CA PHE A 105 6.15 -5.97 -0.55
C PHE A 105 5.92 -7.04 -1.62
N CYS A 106 6.98 -7.35 -2.37
CA CYS A 106 7.11 -8.65 -3.02
C CYS A 106 7.68 -9.62 -1.99
N TRP A 107 6.86 -10.05 -1.02
CA TRP A 107 7.20 -11.21 -0.22
C TRP A 107 6.30 -12.37 -0.64
N SER A 108 6.96 -13.46 -1.04
CA SER A 108 6.35 -14.74 -1.37
C SER A 108 5.26 -15.06 -0.36
N CYS A 109 4.03 -15.19 -0.85
CA CYS A 109 2.84 -15.74 -0.17
C CYS A 109 3.04 -16.04 1.32
N MET A 110 3.00 -15.03 2.19
CA MET A 110 2.79 -15.30 3.60
C MET A 110 1.29 -15.50 3.78
N TYR A 111 0.91 -16.76 4.00
CA TYR A 111 -0.38 -17.20 4.49
C TYR A 111 -0.75 -16.41 5.76
N TYR A 112 -1.35 -15.25 5.62
CA TYR A 112 -2.06 -14.63 6.73
C TYR A 112 -3.39 -14.09 6.23
N LYS A 113 -4.44 -14.67 6.82
CA LYS A 113 -5.84 -14.50 6.51
C LYS A 113 -6.21 -13.05 6.29
N ASP A 114 -7.03 -12.85 5.25
CA ASP A 114 -7.96 -11.74 5.03
C ASP A 114 -8.37 -10.99 6.31
N TYR A 115 -7.60 -10.00 6.76
CA TYR A 115 -8.02 -9.02 7.76
C TYR A 115 -7.18 -7.76 7.55
N SER A 116 -7.82 -6.59 7.61
CA SER A 116 -7.11 -5.34 7.88
C SER A 116 -6.30 -5.54 9.16
N ILE A 117 -5.00 -5.81 9.03
CA ILE A 117 -4.12 -6.07 10.16
C ILE A 117 -3.80 -4.70 10.76
N CYS A 118 -4.50 -4.33 11.83
CA CYS A 118 -3.98 -3.32 12.72
C CYS A 118 -2.71 -3.89 13.35
N LEU A 119 -1.54 -3.36 12.96
CA LEU A 119 -0.30 -3.77 13.58
C LEU A 119 -0.24 -3.12 14.96
N VAL A 120 -0.52 -3.92 15.99
CA VAL A 120 -0.27 -3.59 17.39
C VAL A 120 1.14 -4.10 17.69
N LEU A 121 2.15 -3.24 17.61
CA LEU A 121 3.49 -3.50 18.14
C LEU A 121 3.68 -2.76 19.46
#